data_AF-A0A0C3J0N5-F1
#
_entry.id   AF-A0A0C3J0N5-F1
#
_cell.length_a   1.000
_cell.length_b   1.000
_cell.length_c   1.000
_cell.angle_alpha   90.00
_cell.angle_beta   90.00
_cell.angle_gamma   90.00
#
_symmetry.space_group_name_H-M   'P 1'
#
loop_
_entity.id
_entity.type
_entity.pdbx_description
1 polymer ?
#
loop_
_entity_poly.entity_id
_entity_poly.type
_entity_poly.pdbx_seq_one_letter_code
_entity_poly.pdbx_strand_id
1 'polypeptide(L)'
;MRCEYIRSCHSWQNGPPQYDCAFVNTNPGLKGMHGLDVMCILGFFSFVSQSKHYPCAVVQWFDHVRDDPDLDMGMWIVCLALTANCHLATAVIHVDTIYRVAHLVPLYSTHPIPRTIKPHHSYDTFTTFYMNRFIDHHAFSLLSDSYL
;
A
#
# COMPACT_ATOMS: atom_id res chain seq x y z
N MET A 1 -18.38 -15.62 6.68
CA MET A 1 -17.10 -14.93 6.97
C MET A 1 -16.22 -15.04 5.74
N ARG A 2 -15.75 -13.92 5.20
CA ARG A 2 -14.78 -13.89 4.10
C ARG A 2 -13.40 -13.65 4.72
N CYS A 3 -12.44 -14.51 4.42
CA CYS A 3 -11.05 -14.34 4.85
C CYS A 3 -10.28 -13.61 3.75
N GLU A 4 -9.46 -12.65 4.14
CA GLU A 4 -8.54 -11.92 3.27
C GLU A 4 -7.11 -12.37 3.58
N TYR A 5 -6.31 -12.62 2.54
CA TYR A 5 -4.93 -13.06 2.68
C TYR A 5 -4.01 -11.98 2.15
N ILE A 6 -3.06 -11.56 2.98
CA ILE A 6 -1.99 -10.63 2.62
C ILE A 6 -0.71 -11.42 2.41
N ARG A 7 -0.03 -11.20 1.29
CA ARG A 7 1.14 -11.96 0.86
C ARG A 7 2.37 -11.08 0.72
N SER A 8 3.49 -11.67 1.10
CA SER A 8 4.83 -11.16 0.79
C SER A 8 5.72 -12.35 0.47
N CYS A 9 6.04 -12.54 -0.81
CA CYS A 9 6.78 -13.69 -1.31
C CYS A 9 7.88 -13.23 -2.24
N HIS A 10 9.15 -13.45 -1.85
CA HIS A 10 10.30 -13.04 -2.66
C HIS A 10 10.43 -13.80 -3.99
N SER A 11 9.88 -15.02 -4.08
CA SER A 11 9.78 -15.77 -5.33
C SER A 11 8.47 -16.54 -5.38
N TRP A 12 7.50 -15.99 -6.12
CA TRP A 12 6.18 -16.61 -6.27
C TRP A 12 6.18 -17.57 -7.45
N GLN A 13 5.89 -18.86 -7.21
CA GLN A 13 5.87 -19.92 -8.23
C GLN A 13 7.18 -20.03 -9.05
N ASN A 14 8.34 -19.93 -8.38
CA ASN A 14 9.67 -19.84 -9.02
C ASN A 14 9.82 -18.63 -9.97
N GLY A 15 8.98 -17.62 -9.76
CA GLY A 15 8.93 -16.41 -10.52
C GLY A 15 9.37 -15.17 -9.72
N PRO A 16 9.01 -13.98 -10.24
CA PRO A 16 9.26 -12.69 -9.61
C PRO A 16 8.66 -12.58 -8.20
N PRO A 17 9.12 -11.60 -7.40
CA PRO A 17 8.51 -11.32 -6.11
C PRO A 17 7.04 -10.87 -6.25
N GLN A 18 6.26 -11.18 -5.23
CA GLN A 18 4.91 -10.70 -5.03
C GLN A 18 4.83 -10.05 -3.65
N TYR A 19 4.64 -8.73 -3.64
CA TYR A 19 4.43 -7.94 -2.43
C TYR A 19 3.06 -7.29 -2.52
N ASP A 20 2.18 -7.61 -1.58
CA ASP A 20 0.87 -6.99 -1.51
C ASP A 20 0.98 -5.60 -0.87
N CYS A 21 0.17 -4.67 -1.36
CA CYS A 21 -0.03 -3.38 -0.72
C CYS A 21 -1.16 -3.49 0.30
N ALA A 22 -1.12 -2.67 1.35
CA ALA A 22 -2.14 -2.67 2.39
C ALA A 22 -2.38 -1.27 2.95
N PHE A 23 -3.61 -1.05 3.41
CA PHE A 23 -3.96 0.06 4.28
C PHE A 23 -3.48 -0.23 5.69
N VAL A 24 -2.97 0.79 6.36
CA VAL A 24 -2.53 0.73 7.76
C VAL A 24 -3.21 1.85 8.53
N ASN A 25 -3.69 1.54 9.72
CA ASN A 25 -4.33 2.52 10.59
C ASN A 25 -3.25 3.34 11.32
N THR A 26 -3.14 4.61 10.98
CA THR A 26 -2.18 5.55 11.58
C THR A 26 -2.85 6.58 12.47
N ASN A 27 -4.15 6.85 12.27
CA ASN A 27 -4.93 7.69 13.17
C ASN A 27 -6.37 7.16 13.34
N PRO A 28 -6.66 6.42 14.43
CA PRO A 28 -7.98 5.84 14.66
C PRO A 28 -9.07 6.88 14.99
N GLY A 29 -8.70 8.13 15.25
CA GLY A 29 -9.66 9.22 15.47
C GLY A 29 -10.26 9.80 14.19
N LEU A 30 -9.69 9.46 13.03
CA LEU A 30 -10.12 9.93 11.72
C LEU A 30 -10.84 8.82 10.95
N LYS A 31 -11.79 9.22 10.10
CA LYS A 31 -12.58 8.30 9.29
C LYS A 31 -11.98 8.13 7.89
N GLY A 32 -12.26 6.98 7.29
CA GLY A 32 -11.86 6.68 5.91
C GLY A 32 -10.36 6.88 5.71
N MET A 33 -9.99 7.41 4.55
CA MET A 33 -8.58 7.60 4.20
C MET A 33 -7.82 8.63 5.03
N HIS A 34 -8.48 9.55 5.72
CA HIS A 34 -7.77 10.50 6.57
C HIS A 34 -7.14 9.83 7.81
N GLY A 35 -7.62 8.64 8.20
CA GLY A 35 -7.05 7.84 9.29
C GLY A 35 -6.09 6.75 8.83
N LEU A 36 -5.85 6.63 7.53
CA LEU A 36 -5.15 5.51 6.92
C LEU A 36 -4.00 5.97 6.03
N ASP A 37 -2.92 5.22 6.09
CA ASP A 37 -1.84 5.30 5.12
C ASP A 37 -1.76 4.03 4.28
N VAL A 38 -0.95 4.06 3.22
CA VAL A 38 -0.71 2.91 2.35
C VAL A 38 0.76 2.52 2.37
N MET A 39 0.99 1.22 2.32
CA MET A 39 2.32 0.64 2.30
C MET A 39 2.37 -0.60 1.42
N CYS A 40 3.56 -0.97 0.95
CA CYS A 40 3.88 -2.25 0.33
C CYS A 40 4.60 -3.13 1.34
N ILE A 41 4.16 -4.39 1.51
CA ILE A 41 4.73 -5.30 2.51
C ILE A 41 5.86 -6.09 1.87
N LEU A 42 7.08 -5.85 2.36
CA LEU A 42 8.31 -6.47 1.85
C LEU A 42 8.62 -7.81 2.54
N GLY A 43 8.09 -8.02 3.74
CA GLY A 43 8.30 -9.27 4.49
C GLY A 43 7.59 -9.29 5.82
N PHE A 44 7.30 -10.50 6.30
CA PHE A 44 6.80 -10.75 7.65
C PHE A 44 7.87 -11.44 8.49
N PHE A 45 7.96 -11.08 9.75
CA PHE A 45 8.82 -11.75 10.72
C PHE A 45 8.23 -11.61 12.13
N SER A 46 8.83 -12.28 13.10
CA SER A 46 8.46 -12.05 14.50
C SER A 46 9.67 -12.21 15.40
N PHE A 47 9.63 -11.58 16.56
CA PHE A 47 10.65 -11.73 17.59
C PHE A 47 10.02 -11.71 18.98
N VAL A 48 10.80 -12.16 19.98
CA VAL A 48 10.40 -12.13 21.38
C VAL A 48 11.28 -11.13 22.13
N SER A 49 10.65 -10.23 22.87
CA SER A 49 11.34 -9.28 23.76
C SER A 49 10.55 -9.15 25.05
N GLN A 50 11.24 -9.21 26.20
CA GLN A 50 10.60 -9.14 27.52
C GLN A 50 9.44 -10.14 27.68
N SER A 51 9.65 -11.38 27.22
CA SER A 51 8.65 -12.46 27.24
C SER A 51 7.36 -12.17 26.44
N LYS A 52 7.35 -11.14 25.59
CA LYS A 52 6.25 -10.81 24.68
C LYS A 52 6.65 -11.10 23.23
N HIS A 53 5.75 -11.77 22.51
CA HIS A 53 5.87 -12.02 21.07
C HIS A 53 5.38 -10.81 20.27
N TYR A 54 6.13 -10.43 19.25
CA TYR A 54 5.83 -9.30 18.38
C TYR A 54 5.81 -9.78 16.91
N PRO A 55 4.62 -10.00 16.33
CA PRO A 55 4.48 -10.18 14.89
C PRO A 55 4.68 -8.84 14.18
N CYS A 56 5.59 -8.82 13.21
CA CYS A 56 6.01 -7.61 12.52
C CYS A 56 6.00 -7.77 11.01
N ALA A 57 5.88 -6.64 10.33
CA ALA A 57 6.08 -6.52 8.89
C ALA A 57 7.17 -5.48 8.60
N VAL A 58 8.05 -5.78 7.64
CA VAL A 58 8.92 -4.79 7.00
C VAL A 58 8.16 -4.21 5.82
N VAL A 59 8.06 -2.89 5.76
CA VAL A 59 7.13 -2.22 4.85
C VAL A 59 7.78 -1.01 4.21
N GLN A 60 7.39 -0.73 2.97
CA GLN A 60 7.75 0.46 2.23
C GLN A 60 6.54 1.39 2.16
N TRP A 61 6.72 2.64 2.55
CA TRP A 61 5.64 3.62 2.65
C TRP A 61 5.31 4.28 1.31
N PHE A 62 4.06 4.74 1.22
CA PHE A 62 3.63 5.70 0.23
C PHE A 62 3.14 6.97 0.91
N ASP A 63 3.43 8.11 0.31
CA ASP A 63 2.93 9.42 0.76
C ASP A 63 1.66 9.76 -0.03
N HIS A 64 0.68 10.37 0.65
CA HIS A 64 -0.45 10.99 -0.03
C HIS A 64 0.02 12.18 -0.86
N VAL A 65 -0.40 12.26 -2.12
CA VAL A 65 -0.05 13.39 -2.99
C VAL A 65 -0.85 14.64 -2.60
N ARG A 66 -2.05 14.46 -2.05
CA ARG A 66 -2.97 15.50 -1.57
C ARG A 66 -3.78 14.98 -0.40
N ASP A 67 -4.40 15.90 0.34
CA ASP A 67 -5.30 15.58 1.45
C ASP A 67 -6.73 15.22 0.98
N ASP A 68 -6.98 15.22 -0.33
CA ASP A 68 -8.28 14.96 -0.95
C ASP A 68 -8.14 14.04 -2.19
N PRO A 69 -9.23 13.31 -2.56
CA PRO A 69 -9.25 12.54 -3.79
C PRO A 69 -9.08 13.42 -5.03
N ASP A 70 -8.46 12.86 -6.06
CA ASP A 70 -8.34 13.52 -7.36
C ASP A 70 -9.71 13.92 -7.92
N LEU A 71 -9.80 15.14 -8.48
CA LEU A 71 -11.06 15.71 -8.96
C LEU A 71 -11.62 14.99 -10.19
N ASP A 72 -10.76 14.46 -11.06
CA ASP A 72 -11.18 13.87 -12.33
C ASP A 72 -11.67 12.43 -12.12
N MET A 73 -10.97 11.65 -11.29
CA MET A 73 -11.30 10.24 -11.04
C MET A 73 -12.04 9.98 -9.71
N GLY A 74 -12.03 10.94 -8.78
CA GLY A 74 -12.54 10.76 -7.42
C GLY A 74 -11.78 9.68 -6.65
N MET A 75 -10.50 9.49 -6.92
CA MET A 75 -9.64 8.47 -6.30
C MET A 75 -8.45 9.11 -5.61
N TRP A 76 -8.06 8.55 -4.47
CA TRP A 76 -6.86 8.96 -3.75
C TRP A 76 -5.61 8.64 -4.57
N ILE A 77 -4.65 9.56 -4.58
CA ILE A 77 -3.36 9.40 -5.25
C ILE A 77 -2.27 9.30 -4.19
N VAL A 78 -1.43 8.29 -4.32
CA VAL A 78 -0.22 8.12 -3.52
C VAL A 78 1.01 8.01 -4.38
N CYS A 79 2.15 8.41 -3.83
CA CYS A 79 3.46 8.22 -4.44
C CYS A 79 4.42 7.49 -3.51
N LEU A 80 5.48 6.90 -4.07
CA LEU A 80 6.53 6.26 -3.29
C LEU A 80 7.16 7.26 -2.33
N ALA A 81 7.12 6.95 -1.03
CA ALA A 81 7.71 7.80 -0.02
C ALA A 81 9.24 7.68 -0.04
N LEU A 82 9.92 8.83 0.01
CA LEU A 82 11.38 8.92 0.01
C LEU A 82 11.87 9.61 1.28
N THR A 83 12.94 9.06 1.86
CA THR A 83 13.68 9.71 2.95
C THR A 83 14.44 10.94 2.44
N ALA A 84 14.96 11.76 3.36
CA ALA A 84 15.79 12.92 3.03
C ALA A 84 17.03 12.59 2.17
N ASN A 85 17.47 11.33 2.19
CA ASN A 85 18.60 10.83 1.40
C ASN A 85 18.17 10.19 0.07
N CYS A 86 16.93 10.39 -0.38
CA CYS A 86 16.35 9.82 -1.60
C CYS A 86 16.29 8.28 -1.64
N HIS A 87 16.28 7.61 -0.48
CA HIS A 87 15.99 6.18 -0.38
C HIS A 87 14.52 5.94 -0.05
N LEU A 88 13.99 4.79 -0.48
CA LEU A 88 12.64 4.35 -0.15
C LEU A 88 12.42 4.36 1.37
N ALA A 89 11.37 5.06 1.82
CA ALA A 89 11.02 5.13 3.22
C ALA A 89 10.50 3.76 3.67
N THR A 90 11.32 3.06 4.46
CA THR A 90 11.05 1.71 4.94
C THR A 90 10.96 1.71 6.45
N ALA A 91 10.03 0.95 7.03
CA ALA A 91 9.92 0.80 8.48
C ALA A 91 9.53 -0.64 8.88
N VAL A 92 9.59 -0.88 10.19
CA VAL A 92 9.00 -2.07 10.82
C VAL A 92 7.75 -1.64 11.56
N ILE A 93 6.63 -2.31 11.27
CA ILE A 93 5.35 -2.10 11.96
C ILE A 93 4.87 -3.38 12.62
N HIS A 94 3.96 -3.24 13.58
CA HIS A 94 3.24 -4.37 14.15
C HIS A 94 2.14 -4.85 13.20
N VAL A 95 1.96 -6.14 13.01
CA VAL A 95 0.97 -6.68 12.04
C VAL A 95 -0.46 -6.23 12.37
N ASP A 96 -0.79 -6.04 13.64
CA ASP A 96 -2.13 -5.59 14.08
C ASP A 96 -2.52 -4.18 13.61
N THR A 97 -1.58 -3.36 13.12
CA THR A 97 -1.92 -2.05 12.53
C THR A 97 -2.39 -2.17 11.09
N ILE A 98 -2.16 -3.32 10.45
CA ILE A 98 -2.58 -3.57 9.07
C ILE A 98 -4.09 -3.74 9.04
N TYR A 99 -4.75 -2.89 8.27
CA TYR A 99 -6.20 -2.87 8.18
C TYR A 99 -6.71 -3.86 7.13
N ARG A 100 -6.19 -3.81 5.89
CA ARG A 100 -6.67 -4.60 4.74
C ARG A 100 -5.75 -4.44 3.51
N VAL A 101 -5.85 -5.33 2.52
CA VAL A 101 -5.14 -5.18 1.23
C VAL A 101 -5.61 -3.93 0.48
N ALA A 102 -4.66 -3.19 -0.04
CA ALA A 102 -4.87 -2.08 -0.95
C ALA A 102 -4.51 -2.51 -2.37
N HIS A 103 -5.33 -2.13 -3.34
CA HIS A 103 -5.01 -2.32 -4.75
C HIS A 103 -4.63 -0.98 -5.36
N LEU A 104 -3.41 -0.89 -5.89
CA LEU A 104 -2.88 0.32 -6.48
C LEU A 104 -2.80 0.19 -8.01
N VAL A 105 -3.20 1.24 -8.72
CA VAL A 105 -3.15 1.31 -10.19
C VAL A 105 -2.15 2.38 -10.59
N PRO A 106 -1.11 2.07 -11.37
CA PRO A 106 -0.13 3.07 -11.79
C PRO A 106 -0.77 4.27 -12.49
N LEU A 107 -0.35 5.48 -12.13
CA LEU A 107 -0.69 6.68 -12.87
C LEU A 107 0.22 6.77 -14.10
N TYR A 108 -0.36 6.57 -15.27
CA TYR A 108 0.36 6.65 -16.53
C TYR A 108 0.59 8.12 -16.91
N SER A 109 1.86 8.52 -16.98
CA SER A 109 2.24 9.86 -17.43
C SER A 109 2.23 9.96 -18.95
N THR A 110 2.58 11.13 -19.48
CA THR A 110 2.77 11.35 -20.92
C THR A 110 4.02 10.65 -21.47
N HIS A 111 4.86 10.06 -20.61
CA HIS A 111 6.04 9.33 -21.04
C HIS A 111 5.67 7.94 -21.60
N PRO A 112 6.28 7.50 -22.71
CA PRO A 112 6.06 6.17 -23.25
C PRO A 112 6.42 5.09 -22.22
N ILE A 113 5.49 4.16 -21.98
CA ILE A 113 5.76 2.99 -21.14
C ILE A 113 6.74 2.07 -21.89
N PRO A 114 7.86 1.66 -21.26
CA PRO A 114 8.79 0.72 -21.88
C PRO A 114 8.07 -0.58 -22.30
N ARG A 115 8.25 -1.00 -23.56
CA ARG A 115 7.64 -2.25 -24.08
C ARG A 115 8.11 -3.52 -23.38
N THR A 116 9.19 -3.42 -22.62
CA THR A 116 9.82 -4.51 -21.86
C THR A 116 9.27 -4.64 -20.44
N ILE A 117 8.38 -3.72 -20.00
CA ILE A 117 7.79 -3.79 -18.67
C ILE A 117 6.95 -5.07 -18.53
N LYS A 118 7.05 -5.73 -17.38
CA LYS A 118 6.25 -6.89 -17.02
C LYS A 118 5.34 -6.51 -15.85
N PRO A 119 4.22 -7.20 -15.62
CA PRO A 119 3.29 -6.84 -14.54
C PRO A 119 3.92 -6.70 -13.15
N HIS A 120 4.94 -7.52 -12.82
CA HIS A 120 5.63 -7.45 -11.53
C HIS A 120 6.56 -6.22 -11.39
N HIS A 121 6.91 -5.55 -12.48
CA HIS A 121 7.71 -4.32 -12.43
C HIS A 121 6.87 -3.08 -12.13
N SER A 122 5.54 -3.19 -12.02
CA SER A 122 4.65 -2.02 -11.86
C SER A 122 4.98 -1.19 -10.62
N TYR A 123 5.28 -1.81 -9.47
CA TYR A 123 5.62 -1.06 -8.25
C TYR A 123 7.05 -0.49 -8.25
N ASP A 124 7.93 -1.02 -9.10
CA ASP A 124 9.31 -0.56 -9.23
C ASP A 124 9.47 0.53 -10.31
N THR A 125 8.61 0.51 -11.33
CA THR A 125 8.74 1.37 -12.51
C THR A 125 7.99 2.69 -12.35
N PHE A 126 6.85 2.68 -11.67
CA PHE A 126 6.02 3.85 -11.47
C PHE A 126 6.21 4.42 -10.08
N THR A 127 6.14 5.73 -9.96
CA THR A 127 6.30 6.43 -8.68
C THR A 127 4.99 6.88 -8.07
N THR A 128 3.90 6.93 -8.85
CA THR A 128 2.60 7.47 -8.45
C THR A 128 1.47 6.52 -8.87
N PHE A 129 0.47 6.37 -8.00
CA PHE A 129 -0.58 5.37 -8.12
C PHE A 129 -1.93 5.92 -7.64
N TYR A 130 -3.00 5.51 -8.31
CA TYR A 130 -4.35 5.61 -7.80
C TYR A 130 -4.67 4.46 -6.86
N MET A 131 -5.35 4.75 -5.76
CA MET A 131 -5.98 3.73 -4.92
C MET A 131 -7.27 3.26 -5.59
N ASN A 132 -7.32 1.99 -5.98
CA ASN A 132 -8.47 1.43 -6.67
C ASN A 132 -9.62 1.13 -5.71
N ARG A 133 -10.56 2.08 -5.60
CA ARG A 133 -11.81 1.91 -4.85
C ARG A 133 -12.81 0.93 -5.45
N PHE A 134 -12.59 0.48 -6.68
CA PHE A 134 -13.54 -0.38 -7.40
C PHE A 134 -13.15 -1.86 -7.38
N ILE A 135 -12.07 -2.23 -6.68
CA ILE A 135 -11.62 -3.63 -6.60
C ILE A 135 -12.62 -4.51 -5.84
N ASP A 136 -13.26 -3.98 -4.81
CA ASP A 136 -14.36 -4.60 -4.09
C ASP A 136 -15.21 -3.55 -3.32
N HIS A 137 -16.32 -3.98 -2.73
CA HIS A 137 -17.25 -3.10 -2.00
C HIS A 137 -16.67 -2.51 -0.71
N HIS A 138 -15.70 -3.17 -0.08
CA HIS A 138 -15.09 -2.68 1.15
C HIS A 138 -14.07 -1.57 0.85
N ALA A 139 -13.25 -1.75 -0.19
CA ALA A 139 -12.39 -0.69 -0.72
C ALA A 139 -13.22 0.51 -1.17
N PHE A 140 -14.37 0.26 -1.81
CA PHE A 140 -15.29 1.32 -2.20
C PHE A 140 -15.79 2.13 -0.99
N SER A 141 -16.29 1.45 0.05
CA SER A 141 -16.76 2.11 1.27
C SER A 141 -15.64 2.90 1.93
N LEU A 142 -14.48 2.25 2.14
CA LEU A 142 -13.34 2.83 2.84
C LEU A 142 -12.80 4.11 2.17
N LEU A 143 -12.70 4.08 0.84
CA LEU A 143 -12.14 5.17 0.04
C LEU A 143 -13.16 6.26 -0.28
N SER A 144 -14.45 6.01 -0.05
CA SER A 144 -15.53 6.97 -0.29
C SER A 144 -16.08 7.61 0.98
N ASP A 145 -15.70 7.12 2.17
CA ASP A 145 -16.13 7.65 3.47
C ASP A 145 -15.62 9.08 3.77
N SER A 146 -14.86 9.70 2.86
CA SER A 146 -14.53 11.13 2.89
C SER A 146 -15.67 12.05 2.41
N TYR A 147 -16.79 11.49 1.94
CA TYR A 147 -17.96 12.25 1.46
C TYR A 147 -19.20 12.17 2.38
N LEU A 148 -19.09 11.59 3.59
CA LEU A 148 -20.19 11.41 4.56
C LEU A 148 -19.88 11.96 5.97
#